data_AF-A0A2S2PWH6-F1
#
_entry.id   AF-A0A2S2PWH6-F1
#
_cell.length_a   1.000
_cell.length_b   1.000
_cell.length_c   1.000
_cell.angle_alpha   90.00
_cell.angle_beta   90.00
_cell.angle_gamma   90.00
#
_symmetry.space_group_name_H-M   'P 1'
#
loop_
_entity.id
_entity.type
_entity.pdbx_description
1 polymer ?
#
loop_
_entity_poly.entity_id
_entity_poly.type
_entity_poly.pdbx_seq_one_letter_code
_entity_poly.pdbx_strand_id
1 'polypeptide(L)'
;YLGESPATLKDLAEKRHPFFAKLSKAKRPVIILGAQQFEQKDGAVLLAQAQQLSQELSKNAEKGWRILNVLQQVAGQVAALDLGYKPNFNLCAPKVLYLLGADNETLTKSKPTGTLVIYQGHHGDAGAAIADIVLPGAAYTEKQATYVNTEGRAQQTLMAVQPPGMARSDWKIIRAISEVRINT
;
A
#
# COMPACT_ATOMS: atom_id res chain seq x y z
N TYR A 1 -17.34 -17.22 -11.83
CA TYR A 1 -18.06 -15.95 -11.61
C TYR A 1 -19.21 -16.23 -10.65
N LEU A 2 -19.26 -15.55 -9.48
CA LEU A 2 -20.25 -15.78 -8.42
C LEU A 2 -21.18 -14.57 -8.20
N GLY A 3 -20.86 -13.43 -8.82
CA GLY A 3 -21.57 -12.15 -8.69
C GLY A 3 -20.61 -10.96 -8.76
N GLU A 4 -21.19 -9.77 -8.93
CA GLU A 4 -20.49 -8.47 -8.97
C GLU A 4 -20.70 -7.63 -7.70
N SER A 5 -21.58 -8.08 -6.78
CA SER A 5 -21.99 -7.32 -5.60
C SER A 5 -21.31 -7.81 -4.32
N PRO A 6 -20.96 -6.91 -3.37
CA PRO A 6 -20.60 -7.26 -2.00
C PRO A 6 -21.56 -8.23 -1.30
N ALA A 7 -22.85 -8.22 -1.69
CA ALA A 7 -23.85 -9.13 -1.15
C ALA A 7 -23.48 -10.62 -1.35
N THR A 8 -22.81 -10.96 -2.46
CA THR A 8 -22.35 -12.34 -2.71
C THR A 8 -21.35 -12.80 -1.65
N LEU A 9 -20.43 -11.93 -1.22
CA LEU A 9 -19.47 -12.24 -0.16
C LEU A 9 -20.17 -12.42 1.18
N LYS A 10 -21.16 -11.57 1.49
CA LYS A 10 -22.01 -11.72 2.67
C LYS A 10 -22.75 -13.06 2.67
N ASP A 11 -23.38 -13.43 1.56
CA ASP A 11 -24.10 -14.69 1.42
C ASP A 11 -23.18 -15.91 1.58
N LEU A 12 -21.93 -15.83 1.11
CA LEU A 12 -20.91 -16.84 1.35
C LEU A 12 -20.53 -16.93 2.85
N ALA A 13 -20.29 -15.80 3.50
CA ALA A 13 -19.93 -15.73 4.92
C ALA A 13 -21.06 -16.25 5.83
N GLU A 14 -22.32 -16.00 5.44
CA GLU A 14 -23.53 -16.49 6.12
C GLU A 14 -23.98 -17.88 5.66
N LYS A 15 -23.21 -18.55 4.80
CA LYS A 15 -23.47 -19.92 4.30
C LYS A 15 -24.76 -20.08 3.49
N ARG A 16 -25.34 -18.96 3.02
CA ARG A 16 -26.55 -18.92 2.20
C ARG A 16 -26.25 -19.19 0.72
N HIS A 17 -25.03 -18.91 0.28
CA HIS A 17 -24.64 -19.08 -1.12
C HIS A 17 -24.31 -20.56 -1.45
N PRO A 18 -24.82 -21.13 -2.57
CA PRO A 18 -24.59 -22.55 -2.92
C PRO A 18 -23.12 -22.97 -3.01
N PHE A 19 -22.26 -22.05 -3.45
CA PHE A 19 -20.81 -22.29 -3.56
C PHE A 19 -20.12 -22.52 -2.20
N PHE A 20 -20.73 -22.10 -1.08
CA PHE A 20 -20.18 -22.34 0.25
C PHE A 20 -19.96 -23.84 0.51
N ALA A 21 -20.90 -24.70 0.09
CA ALA A 21 -20.80 -26.15 0.27
C ALA A 21 -19.58 -26.75 -0.46
N LYS A 22 -19.13 -26.14 -1.57
CA LYS A 22 -17.91 -26.55 -2.28
C LYS A 22 -16.66 -26.08 -1.53
N LEU A 23 -16.65 -24.82 -1.09
CA LEU A 23 -15.53 -24.25 -0.34
C LEU A 23 -15.30 -24.96 1.00
N SER A 24 -16.36 -25.27 1.74
CA SER A 24 -16.28 -25.89 3.07
C SER A 24 -15.81 -27.34 3.05
N LYS A 25 -15.89 -28.02 1.89
CA LYS A 25 -15.33 -29.37 1.68
C LYS A 25 -13.85 -29.35 1.31
N ALA A 26 -13.30 -28.20 0.88
CA ALA A 26 -11.91 -28.11 0.48
C ALA A 26 -10.99 -28.21 1.70
N LYS A 27 -9.90 -28.99 1.59
CA LYS A 27 -8.89 -29.12 2.65
C LYS A 27 -7.95 -27.91 2.74
N ARG A 28 -7.74 -27.23 1.62
CA ARG A 28 -6.85 -26.05 1.49
C ARG A 28 -7.56 -24.92 0.74
N PRO A 29 -8.66 -24.37 1.30
CA PRO A 29 -9.35 -23.25 0.66
C PRO A 29 -8.47 -21.99 0.73
N VAL A 30 -8.55 -21.15 -0.30
CA VAL A 30 -7.83 -19.87 -0.36
C VAL A 30 -8.81 -18.78 -0.74
N ILE A 31 -8.76 -17.67 0.00
CA ILE A 31 -9.43 -16.42 -0.28
C ILE A 31 -8.34 -15.40 -0.59
N ILE A 32 -8.40 -14.79 -1.77
CA ILE A 32 -7.51 -13.69 -2.15
C ILE A 32 -8.37 -12.44 -2.32
N LEU A 33 -8.17 -11.45 -1.45
CA LEU A 33 -8.84 -10.17 -1.52
C LEU A 33 -7.89 -9.13 -2.13
N GLY A 34 -8.29 -8.45 -3.20
CA GLY A 34 -7.49 -7.36 -3.78
C GLY A 34 -7.49 -6.14 -2.87
N ALA A 35 -6.32 -5.53 -2.64
CA ALA A 35 -6.16 -4.41 -1.73
C ALA A 35 -6.98 -3.15 -2.12
N GLN A 36 -7.28 -2.97 -3.41
CA GLN A 36 -8.12 -1.89 -3.91
C GLN A 36 -9.52 -1.87 -3.27
N GLN A 37 -10.02 -3.03 -2.80
CA GLN A 37 -11.32 -3.10 -2.14
C GLN A 37 -11.35 -2.32 -0.81
N PHE A 38 -10.19 -2.04 -0.20
CA PHE A 38 -10.10 -1.26 1.04
C PHE A 38 -10.23 0.24 0.86
N GLU A 39 -10.13 0.75 -0.38
CA GLU A 39 -10.32 2.17 -0.70
C GLU A 39 -11.81 2.54 -0.77
N GLN A 40 -12.69 1.55 -0.88
CA GLN A 40 -14.13 1.76 -0.89
C GLN A 40 -14.64 2.13 0.51
N LYS A 41 -15.75 2.87 0.58
CA LYS A 41 -16.41 3.26 1.84
C LYS A 41 -16.69 2.06 2.75
N ASP A 42 -17.07 0.93 2.15
CA ASP A 42 -17.41 -0.31 2.86
C ASP A 42 -16.25 -1.31 2.92
N GLY A 43 -15.01 -0.89 2.63
CA GLY A 43 -13.85 -1.78 2.57
C GLY A 43 -13.57 -2.53 3.88
N ALA A 44 -13.83 -1.89 5.02
CA ALA A 44 -13.74 -2.53 6.34
C ALA A 44 -14.79 -3.65 6.51
N VAL A 45 -16.00 -3.44 5.98
CA VAL A 45 -17.08 -4.43 6.02
C VAL A 45 -16.73 -5.63 5.13
N LEU A 46 -16.18 -5.39 3.94
CA LEU A 46 -15.70 -6.44 3.04
C LEU A 46 -14.61 -7.30 3.70
N LEU A 47 -13.65 -6.66 4.37
CA LEU A 47 -12.62 -7.37 5.11
C LEU A 47 -13.22 -8.22 6.25
N ALA A 48 -14.15 -7.66 7.02
CA ALA A 48 -14.81 -8.38 8.11
C ALA A 48 -15.59 -9.61 7.59
N GLN A 49 -16.29 -9.48 6.47
CA GLN A 49 -16.98 -10.61 5.83
C GLN A 49 -16.02 -11.67 5.31
N ALA A 50 -14.89 -11.26 4.70
CA ALA A 50 -13.84 -12.19 4.27
C ALA A 50 -13.20 -12.93 5.47
N GLN A 51 -13.00 -12.23 6.59
CA GLN A 51 -12.53 -12.83 7.85
C GLN A 51 -13.54 -13.84 8.40
N GLN A 52 -14.83 -13.49 8.43
CA GLN A 52 -15.90 -14.41 8.85
C GLN A 52 -15.93 -15.65 7.97
N LEU A 53 -15.90 -15.51 6.64
CA LEU A 53 -15.84 -16.64 5.72
C LEU A 53 -14.59 -17.49 5.98
N SER A 54 -13.43 -16.87 6.18
CA SER A 54 -12.19 -17.58 6.51
C SER A 54 -12.30 -18.39 7.81
N GLN A 55 -12.98 -17.87 8.84
CA GLN A 55 -13.21 -18.58 10.12
C GLN A 55 -14.17 -19.76 9.95
N GLU A 56 -15.14 -19.67 9.05
CA GLU A 56 -16.04 -20.78 8.76
C GLU A 56 -15.33 -21.88 7.98
N LEU A 57 -14.47 -21.52 7.02
CA LEU A 57 -13.69 -22.48 6.24
C LEU A 57 -12.59 -23.16 7.06
N SER A 58 -12.03 -22.49 8.07
CA SER A 58 -10.96 -23.04 8.90
C SER A 58 -11.41 -24.24 9.75
N LYS A 59 -12.73 -24.41 9.99
CA LYS A 59 -13.29 -25.55 10.73
C LYS A 59 -13.02 -26.91 10.08
N ASN A 60 -12.93 -26.94 8.75
CA ASN A 60 -12.72 -28.16 7.96
C ASN A 60 -11.37 -28.22 7.23
N ALA A 61 -10.65 -27.09 7.20
CA ALA A 61 -9.36 -26.98 6.54
C ALA A 61 -8.25 -27.70 7.34
N GLU A 62 -7.15 -27.95 6.66
CA GLU A 62 -5.94 -28.48 7.27
C GLU A 62 -5.41 -27.54 8.37
N LYS A 63 -4.96 -28.13 9.49
CA LYS A 63 -4.44 -27.37 10.63
C LYS A 63 -3.23 -26.54 10.20
N GLY A 64 -3.25 -25.24 10.51
CA GLY A 64 -2.16 -24.31 10.18
C GLY A 64 -2.23 -23.71 8.77
N TRP A 65 -3.19 -24.12 7.93
CA TRP A 65 -3.39 -23.55 6.60
C TRP A 65 -3.88 -22.09 6.68
N ARG A 66 -3.26 -21.20 5.89
CA ARG A 66 -3.62 -19.78 5.82
C ARG A 66 -4.64 -19.56 4.69
N ILE A 67 -5.88 -19.28 5.07
CA ILE A 67 -7.00 -19.19 4.13
C ILE A 67 -7.13 -17.79 3.55
N LEU A 68 -7.12 -16.76 4.40
CA LEU A 68 -7.29 -15.36 3.99
C LEU A 68 -5.95 -14.74 3.61
N ASN A 69 -5.87 -14.24 2.38
CA ASN A 69 -4.73 -13.54 1.83
C ASN A 69 -5.18 -12.24 1.19
N VAL A 70 -4.31 -11.24 1.21
CA VAL A 70 -4.55 -9.93 0.58
C VAL A 70 -3.50 -9.73 -0.51
N LEU A 71 -3.96 -9.42 -1.71
CA LEU A 71 -3.09 -9.11 -2.85
C LEU A 71 -2.90 -7.59 -2.95
N GLN A 72 -1.69 -7.14 -2.63
CA GLN A 72 -1.27 -5.75 -2.74
C GLN A 72 -0.86 -5.41 -4.16
N GLN A 73 -1.09 -4.16 -4.58
CA GLN A 73 -0.74 -3.67 -5.92
C GLN A 73 0.48 -2.73 -5.92
N VAL A 74 0.88 -2.23 -4.74
CA VAL A 74 1.93 -1.21 -4.60
C VAL A 74 3.11 -1.79 -3.84
N ALA A 75 4.30 -1.75 -4.46
CA ALA A 75 5.53 -2.35 -3.93
C ALA A 75 6.01 -1.73 -2.61
N GLY A 76 5.67 -0.47 -2.34
CA GLY A 76 5.99 0.21 -1.07
C GLY A 76 4.99 -0.06 0.05
N GLN A 77 3.82 -0.62 -0.26
CA GLN A 77 2.70 -0.65 0.70
C GLN A 77 2.93 -1.64 1.84
N VAL A 78 3.44 -2.84 1.57
CA VAL A 78 3.63 -3.86 2.62
C VAL A 78 4.69 -3.38 3.62
N ALA A 79 5.84 -2.93 3.12
CA ALA A 79 6.90 -2.40 3.98
C ALA A 79 6.42 -1.18 4.80
N ALA A 80 5.59 -0.30 4.22
CA ALA A 80 5.02 0.82 4.96
C ALA A 80 4.10 0.35 6.09
N LEU A 81 3.24 -0.64 5.84
CA LEU A 81 2.37 -1.23 6.86
C LEU A 81 3.17 -1.93 7.96
N ASP A 82 4.24 -2.65 7.62
CA ASP A 82 5.15 -3.30 8.57
C ASP A 82 5.87 -2.29 9.47
N LEU A 83 6.24 -1.13 8.93
CA LEU A 83 6.83 -0.01 9.69
C LEU A 83 5.79 0.78 10.51
N GLY A 84 4.51 0.41 10.45
CA GLY A 84 3.43 1.05 11.21
C GLY A 84 2.90 2.35 10.60
N TYR A 85 3.15 2.60 9.32
CA TYR A 85 2.56 3.74 8.63
C TYR A 85 1.05 3.54 8.49
N LYS A 86 0.31 4.65 8.61
CA LYS A 86 -1.15 4.60 8.57
C LYS A 86 -1.65 4.87 7.15
N PRO A 87 -2.41 3.94 6.53
CA PRO A 87 -3.11 4.23 5.28
C PRO A 87 -4.30 5.18 5.55
N ASN A 88 -4.86 5.76 4.48
CA ASN A 88 -6.10 6.55 4.52
C ASN A 88 -6.11 7.68 5.55
N PHE A 89 -5.10 8.54 5.51
CA PHE A 89 -5.02 9.72 6.38
C PHE A 89 -5.74 10.92 5.77
N ASN A 90 -6.38 11.73 6.63
CA ASN A 90 -6.88 13.04 6.25
C ASN A 90 -5.73 14.05 6.30
N LEU A 91 -5.46 14.72 5.19
CA LEU A 91 -4.59 15.88 5.13
C LEU A 91 -5.31 17.04 5.83
N CYS A 92 -5.27 17.10 7.16
CA CYS A 92 -5.82 18.20 7.96
C CYS A 92 -5.05 19.53 7.74
N ALA A 93 -5.01 20.03 6.51
CA ALA A 93 -4.31 21.23 6.06
C ALA A 93 -2.92 21.40 6.72
N PRO A 94 -1.98 20.46 6.52
CA PRO A 94 -0.70 20.53 7.19
C PRO A 94 0.11 21.74 6.71
N LYS A 95 0.95 22.33 7.57
CA LYS A 95 1.88 23.39 7.15
C LYS A 95 2.93 22.88 6.16
N VAL A 96 3.32 21.61 6.30
CA VAL A 96 4.31 20.94 5.44
C VAL A 96 3.75 19.59 5.01
N LEU A 97 3.77 19.33 3.71
CA LEU A 97 3.43 18.05 3.10
C LEU A 97 4.66 17.49 2.39
N TYR A 98 5.13 16.32 2.82
CA TYR A 98 6.27 15.63 2.23
C TYR A 98 5.79 14.45 1.37
N LEU A 99 6.01 14.53 0.06
CA LEU A 99 5.63 13.52 -0.92
C LEU A 99 6.85 12.68 -1.29
N LEU A 100 6.92 11.44 -0.82
CA LEU A 100 7.99 10.50 -1.16
C LEU A 100 7.57 9.67 -2.38
N GLY A 101 7.89 10.16 -3.59
CA GLY A 101 7.53 9.53 -4.87
C GLY A 101 6.03 9.30 -5.02
N ALA A 102 5.21 10.14 -4.37
CA ALA A 102 3.77 10.02 -4.38
C ALA A 102 3.20 10.80 -5.56
N ASP A 103 2.85 10.07 -6.62
CA ASP A 103 2.39 10.61 -7.91
C ASP A 103 0.96 10.18 -8.28
N ASN A 104 0.23 9.60 -7.34
CA ASN A 104 -1.14 9.13 -7.56
C ASN A 104 -2.16 10.29 -7.63
N GLU A 105 -3.16 10.13 -8.52
CA GLU A 105 -4.16 11.15 -8.85
C GLU A 105 -4.96 11.70 -7.66
N THR A 106 -5.02 10.95 -6.56
CA THR A 106 -5.78 11.33 -5.36
C THR A 106 -5.17 12.54 -4.65
N LEU A 107 -3.86 12.75 -4.76
CA LEU A 107 -3.15 13.89 -4.14
C LEU A 107 -3.05 15.12 -5.07
N THR A 108 -3.31 14.96 -6.36
CA THR A 108 -2.82 15.87 -7.41
C THR A 108 -3.90 16.77 -8.01
N LYS A 109 -5.13 16.75 -7.48
CA LYS A 109 -6.22 17.62 -7.96
C LYS A 109 -6.06 19.10 -7.57
N SER A 110 -5.33 19.39 -6.48
CA SER A 110 -4.92 20.76 -6.13
C SER A 110 -3.97 20.75 -4.92
N LYS A 111 -2.91 21.56 -4.97
CA LYS A 111 -2.08 21.89 -3.81
C LYS A 111 -2.96 22.44 -2.66
N PRO A 112 -2.88 21.90 -1.42
CA PRO A 112 -3.61 22.47 -0.29
C PRO A 112 -3.16 23.91 0.01
N THR A 113 -4.11 24.81 0.24
CA THR A 113 -3.83 26.23 0.51
C THR A 113 -3.01 26.39 1.79
N GLY A 114 -1.93 27.17 1.71
CA GLY A 114 -1.06 27.45 2.86
C GLY A 114 -0.13 26.30 3.27
N THR A 115 -0.05 25.24 2.47
CA THR A 115 0.87 24.10 2.68
C THR A 115 2.13 24.26 1.86
N LEU A 116 3.29 24.14 2.49
CA LEU A 116 4.57 23.93 1.81
C LEU A 116 4.65 22.48 1.33
N VAL A 117 4.72 22.26 0.02
CA VAL A 117 4.80 20.91 -0.56
C VAL A 117 6.25 20.60 -0.96
N ILE A 118 6.81 19.56 -0.36
CA ILE A 118 8.14 19.03 -0.68
C ILE A 118 7.94 17.71 -1.41
N TYR A 119 8.40 17.60 -2.64
CA TYR A 119 8.40 16.36 -3.41
C TYR A 119 9.80 15.77 -3.47
N GLN A 120 9.95 14.54 -3.01
CA GLN A 120 11.15 13.74 -3.18
C GLN A 120 10.83 12.54 -4.06
N GLY A 121 11.30 12.55 -5.31
CA GLY A 121 11.05 11.48 -6.26
C GLY A 121 12.04 11.50 -7.42
N HIS A 122 11.88 10.56 -8.35
CA HIS A 122 12.82 10.37 -9.47
C HIS A 122 12.22 10.74 -10.84
N HIS A 123 10.90 10.90 -10.96
CA HIS A 123 10.25 11.44 -12.16
C HIS A 123 9.55 12.77 -11.84
N GLY A 124 9.43 13.63 -12.85
CA GLY A 124 8.66 14.88 -12.76
C GLY A 124 7.22 14.66 -13.21
N ASP A 125 6.43 13.95 -12.41
CA ASP A 125 5.00 13.69 -12.70
C ASP A 125 4.10 14.58 -11.83
N ALA A 126 2.85 14.18 -11.62
CA ALA A 126 1.83 14.96 -10.96
C ALA A 126 2.20 15.44 -9.54
N GLY A 127 2.96 14.66 -8.75
CA GLY A 127 3.42 15.09 -7.43
C GLY A 127 4.48 16.19 -7.49
N ALA A 128 5.38 16.12 -8.47
CA ALA A 128 6.40 17.14 -8.71
C ALA A 128 5.79 18.45 -9.23
N ALA A 129 4.74 18.37 -10.06
CA ALA A 129 4.09 19.54 -10.66
C ALA A 129 3.44 20.49 -9.65
N ILE A 130 3.04 19.98 -8.48
CA ILE A 130 2.41 20.79 -7.42
C ILE A 130 3.37 21.20 -6.29
N ALA A 131 4.64 20.80 -6.38
CA ALA A 131 5.63 20.98 -5.32
C ALA A 131 6.22 22.39 -5.30
N ASP A 132 6.48 22.91 -4.09
CA ASP A 132 7.27 24.13 -3.89
C ASP A 132 8.78 23.83 -3.92
N ILE A 133 9.15 22.63 -3.45
CA ILE A 133 10.53 22.16 -3.37
C ILE A 133 10.60 20.76 -3.97
N VAL A 134 11.49 20.56 -4.94
CA VAL A 134 11.76 19.25 -5.54
C VAL A 134 13.14 18.76 -5.12
N LEU A 135 13.18 17.56 -4.54
CA LEU A 135 14.39 16.87 -4.10
C LEU A 135 14.61 15.62 -4.95
N PRO A 136 15.62 15.60 -5.85
CA PRO A 136 15.79 14.50 -6.79
C PRO A 136 16.27 13.23 -6.09
N GLY A 137 15.39 12.24 -6.02
CA GLY A 137 15.65 10.88 -5.51
C GLY A 137 16.14 9.93 -6.60
N ALA A 138 16.59 8.74 -6.19
CA ALA A 138 17.09 7.70 -7.09
C ALA A 138 15.98 6.70 -7.49
N ALA A 139 15.99 6.20 -8.71
CA ALA A 139 15.12 5.11 -9.16
C ALA A 139 15.48 3.77 -8.48
N TYR A 140 14.61 2.77 -8.60
CA TYR A 140 14.79 1.46 -7.95
C TYR A 140 16.04 0.69 -8.41
N THR A 141 16.50 0.93 -9.64
CA THR A 141 17.75 0.36 -10.21
C THR A 141 19.02 1.09 -9.78
N GLU A 142 18.87 2.28 -9.19
CA GLU A 142 19.96 3.21 -8.87
C GLU A 142 20.34 3.21 -7.38
N LYS A 143 19.66 2.36 -6.59
CA LYS A 143 19.83 2.29 -5.14
C LYS A 143 19.73 0.86 -4.65
N GLN A 144 20.48 0.58 -3.59
CA GLN A 144 20.24 -0.58 -2.75
C GLN A 144 19.16 -0.21 -1.73
N ALA A 145 17.98 -0.80 -1.89
CA ALA A 145 16.82 -0.57 -1.04
C ALA A 145 16.09 -1.89 -0.75
N THR A 146 15.49 -1.99 0.42
CA THR A 146 14.66 -3.13 0.81
C THR A 146 13.21 -2.87 0.40
N TYR A 147 12.61 -3.83 -0.30
CA TYR A 147 11.19 -3.89 -0.63
C TYR A 147 10.58 -5.13 0.02
N VAL A 148 9.29 -5.09 0.34
CA VAL A 148 8.56 -6.26 0.86
C VAL A 148 7.41 -6.55 -0.09
N ASN A 149 7.35 -7.78 -0.60
CA ASN A 149 6.31 -8.19 -1.54
C ASN A 149 4.99 -8.55 -0.82
N THR A 150 3.94 -8.88 -1.58
CA THR A 150 2.59 -9.16 -1.04
C THR A 150 2.51 -10.35 -0.09
N GLU A 151 3.48 -11.28 -0.12
CA GLU A 151 3.54 -12.43 0.79
C GLU A 151 4.37 -12.14 2.05
N GLY A 152 4.86 -10.91 2.23
CA GLY A 152 5.68 -10.50 3.37
C GLY A 152 7.17 -10.84 3.23
N ARG A 153 7.64 -11.22 2.03
CA ARG A 153 9.06 -11.50 1.81
C ARG A 153 9.82 -10.18 1.58
N ALA A 154 10.77 -9.91 2.46
CA ALA A 154 11.75 -8.85 2.26
C ALA A 154 12.75 -9.24 1.15
N GLN A 155 12.98 -8.32 0.23
CA GLN A 155 13.90 -8.44 -0.90
C GLN A 155 14.72 -7.16 -0.99
N GLN A 156 15.95 -7.27 -1.47
CA GLN A 156 16.83 -6.11 -1.62
C GLN A 156 17.18 -5.92 -3.09
N THR A 157 17.08 -4.68 -3.57
CA THR A 157 17.65 -4.30 -4.86
C THR A 157 19.15 -4.19 -4.75
N LEU A 158 19.85 -4.40 -5.86
CA LEU A 158 21.25 -4.06 -6.02
C LEU A 158 21.35 -2.89 -6.98
N MET A 159 22.33 -2.03 -6.76
CA MET A 159 22.59 -0.89 -7.63
C MET A 159 23.13 -1.38 -8.97
N ALA A 160 22.40 -1.12 -10.04
CA ALA A 160 22.81 -1.44 -11.41
C ALA A 160 23.55 -0.27 -12.06
N VAL A 161 23.09 0.96 -11.81
CA VAL A 161 23.66 2.20 -12.33
C VAL A 161 23.65 3.28 -11.24
N GLN A 162 24.41 4.36 -11.43
CA GLN A 162 24.39 5.50 -10.51
C GLN A 162 23.17 6.40 -10.78
N PRO A 163 22.60 7.07 -9.77
CA PRO A 163 21.55 8.07 -9.98
C PRO A 163 22.03 9.19 -10.91
N PRO A 164 21.21 9.67 -11.86
CA PRO A 164 21.62 10.69 -12.82
C PRO A 164 21.79 12.06 -12.16
N GLY A 165 22.81 12.80 -12.61
CA GLY A 165 23.06 14.19 -12.21
C GLY A 165 23.21 14.38 -10.70
N MET A 166 22.32 15.20 -10.13
CA MET A 166 22.34 15.53 -8.70
C MET A 166 21.42 14.66 -7.84
N ALA A 167 20.81 13.62 -8.42
CA ALA A 167 19.98 12.69 -7.68
C ALA A 167 20.78 11.95 -6.60
N ARG A 168 20.12 11.61 -5.49
CA ARG A 168 20.74 10.89 -4.36
C ARG A 168 19.81 9.77 -3.88
N SER A 169 20.38 8.77 -3.21
CA SER A 169 19.58 7.71 -2.58
C SER A 169 18.58 8.31 -1.58
N ASP A 170 17.35 7.82 -1.58
CA ASP A 170 16.25 8.48 -0.86
C ASP A 170 16.49 8.69 0.63
N TRP A 171 16.99 7.65 1.30
CA TRP A 171 17.25 7.74 2.74
C TRP A 171 18.36 8.73 3.07
N LYS A 172 19.32 8.95 2.15
CA LYS A 172 20.41 9.94 2.35
C LYS A 172 19.86 11.36 2.30
N ILE A 173 18.86 11.63 1.46
CA ILE A 173 18.18 12.93 1.39
C ILE A 173 17.47 13.20 2.72
N ILE A 174 16.65 12.25 3.18
CA ILE A 174 15.93 12.36 4.46
C ILE A 174 16.92 12.53 5.63
N ARG A 175 18.00 11.73 5.65
CA ARG A 175 19.04 11.82 6.67
C ARG A 175 19.77 13.17 6.63
N ALA A 176 20.06 13.71 5.45
CA ALA A 176 20.68 15.03 5.32
C ALA A 176 19.76 16.13 5.85
N ILE A 177 18.47 16.11 5.49
CA ILE A 177 17.46 17.06 6.02
C ILE A 177 17.43 17.01 7.55
N SER A 178 17.48 15.81 8.13
CA SER A 178 17.48 15.67 9.59
C SER A 178 18.74 16.21 10.28
N GLU A 179 19.86 16.35 9.56
CA GLU A 179 21.12 16.89 10.09
C GLU A 179 21.19 18.41 10.06
N VAL A 180 20.54 19.02 9.07
CA VAL A 180 20.56 20.46 8.89
C VAL A 180 19.91 21.10 10.11
N ARG A 181 20.75 21.61 11.00
CA ARG A 181 20.31 22.44 12.11
C ARG A 181 19.79 23.75 11.52
N ILE A 182 18.50 23.99 11.70
CA ILE A 182 17.96 25.33 11.54
C ILE A 182 18.49 26.09 12.75
N ASN A 183 19.54 26.90 12.57
CA ASN A 183 19.91 27.91 13.54
C ASN A 183 18.78 28.94 13.56
N THR A 184 17.80 28.71 14.43
CA THR A 184 16.80 29.72 14.82
C THR A 184 17.38 30.67 15.85
#